data_AF-A0A1F3T5N6-F1
#
_entry.id   AF-A0A1F3T5N6-F1
#
_cell.length_a   1.000
_cell.length_b   1.000
_cell.length_c   1.000
_cell.angle_alpha   90.00
_cell.angle_beta   90.00
_cell.angle_gamma   90.00
#
_symmetry.space_group_name_H-M   'P 1'
#
loop_
_entity.id
_entity.type
_entity.pdbx_description
1 polymer ?
#
loop_
_entity_poly.entity_id
_entity_poly.type
_entity_poly.pdbx_seq_one_letter_code
_entity_poly.pdbx_strand_id
1 'polypeptide(L)'
;MSNETIQDDWTKISRIIKTRFKRISDDNIASMEENLELLTDSLQNAYGFTKDKAQDELRKIKATIHKATKPSKTVVPSKVVYPRGHQRM
;
A
#
# COMPACT_ATOMS: atom_id res chain seq x y z
N MET A 1 -13.75 12.60 8.22
CA MET A 1 -12.88 13.40 7.33
C MET A 1 -11.67 12.54 7.02
N SER A 2 -11.74 11.73 5.97
CA SER A 2 -10.66 10.82 5.59
C SER A 2 -9.79 11.51 4.55
N ASN A 3 -8.87 12.37 5.01
CA ASN A 3 -7.70 12.71 4.21
C ASN A 3 -6.71 11.57 4.40
N GLU A 4 -6.98 10.45 3.74
CA GLU A 4 -5.99 9.39 3.55
C GLU A 4 -4.92 10.01 2.65
N THR A 5 -3.89 10.58 3.28
CA THR A 5 -2.75 11.15 2.58
C THR A 5 -2.10 10.04 1.79
N ILE A 6 -2.02 10.23 0.46
CA ILE A 6 -1.39 9.30 -0.50
C ILE A 6 0.00 8.84 -0.01
N GLN A 7 0.66 9.66 0.81
CA GLN A 7 1.95 9.39 1.46
C GLN A 7 1.94 8.19 2.45
N ASP A 8 0.89 8.00 3.26
CA ASP A 8 0.77 6.82 4.14
C ASP A 8 0.53 5.55 3.32
N ASP A 9 -0.31 5.70 2.29
CA ASP A 9 -0.55 4.63 1.33
C ASP A 9 0.69 4.31 0.50
N TRP A 10 1.52 5.30 0.14
CA TRP A 10 2.72 5.11 -0.67
C TRP A 10 3.70 4.12 -0.07
N THR A 11 3.85 4.12 1.25
CA THR A 11 4.68 3.13 1.97
C THR A 11 4.14 1.70 1.81
N LYS A 12 2.82 1.52 1.78
CA LYS A 12 2.20 0.21 1.53
C LYS A 12 2.30 -0.17 0.04
N ILE A 13 2.09 0.81 -0.83
CA ILE A 13 2.17 0.70 -2.28
C ILE A 13 3.57 0.25 -2.71
N SER A 14 4.62 0.92 -2.24
CA SER A 14 6.01 0.62 -2.56
C SER A 14 6.40 -0.80 -2.14
N ARG A 15 5.92 -1.26 -0.97
CA ARG A 15 6.10 -2.65 -0.52
C ARG A 15 5.40 -3.67 -1.42
N ILE A 16 4.16 -3.40 -1.84
CA ILE A 16 3.41 -4.28 -2.76
C ILE A 16 4.12 -4.33 -4.12
N ILE A 17 4.52 -3.17 -4.66
CA ILE A 17 5.26 -3.05 -5.92
C ILE A 17 6.57 -3.85 -5.82
N LYS A 18 7.38 -3.65 -4.78
CA LYS A 18 8.65 -4.38 -4.56
C LYS A 18 8.45 -5.88 -4.46
N THR A 19 7.38 -6.32 -3.78
CA THR A 19 7.06 -7.75 -3.62
C THR A 19 6.68 -8.38 -4.96
N ARG A 20 5.89 -7.66 -5.76
CA ARG A 20 5.39 -8.12 -7.07
C ARG A 20 6.45 -8.00 -8.17
N PHE A 21 7.25 -6.94 -8.12
CA PHE A 21 8.25 -6.56 -9.11
C PHE A 21 9.65 -6.52 -8.51
N LYS A 22 10.20 -7.70 -8.23
CA LYS A 22 11.56 -7.84 -7.67
C LYS A 22 12.69 -7.28 -8.56
N ARG A 23 12.44 -7.04 -9.86
CA ARG A 23 13.43 -6.43 -10.78
C ARG A 23 13.45 -4.91 -10.72
N ILE A 24 12.43 -4.28 -10.13
CA ILE A 24 12.44 -2.82 -9.92
C ILE A 24 13.14 -2.57 -8.58
N SER A 25 14.20 -1.76 -8.61
CA SER A 25 14.94 -1.38 -7.41
C SER A 25 14.12 -0.49 -6.49
N ASP A 26 14.39 -0.59 -5.19
CA ASP A 26 13.79 0.25 -4.15
C ASP A 26 13.97 1.75 -4.45
N ASP A 27 15.15 2.13 -4.93
CA ASP A 27 15.48 3.50 -5.37
C ASP A 27 14.55 4.00 -6.47
N ASN A 28 14.30 3.17 -7.50
CA ASN A 28 13.40 3.53 -8.59
C ASN A 28 11.96 3.67 -8.07
N ILE A 29 11.52 2.80 -7.16
CA ILE A 29 10.20 2.92 -6.50
C ILE A 29 10.14 4.19 -5.64
N ALA A 30 11.22 4.56 -4.94
CA ALA A 30 11.27 5.76 -4.11
C ALA A 30 11.23 7.04 -4.98
N SER A 31 11.96 7.07 -6.09
CA SER A 31 11.97 8.19 -7.06
C SER A 31 10.64 8.40 -7.77
N MET A 32 9.72 7.43 -7.74
CA MET A 32 8.39 7.62 -8.31
C MET A 32 7.52 8.59 -7.50
N GLU A 33 7.92 8.99 -6.26
CA GLU A 33 7.25 10.01 -5.42
C GLU A 33 5.73 10.09 -5.61
N GLU A 34 5.01 9.03 -5.22
CA GLU A 34 3.54 8.95 -5.29
C GLU A 34 2.95 8.90 -6.71
N ASN A 35 3.77 8.99 -7.74
CA ASN A 35 3.40 8.94 -9.14
C ASN A 35 3.42 7.51 -9.68
N LEU A 36 2.29 6.85 -9.46
CA LEU A 36 1.97 5.53 -9.99
C LEU A 36 2.01 5.43 -11.54
N GLU A 37 1.98 6.54 -12.28
CA GLU A 37 2.08 6.50 -13.74
C GLU A 37 3.50 6.16 -14.20
N LEU A 38 4.52 6.61 -13.45
CA LEU A 38 5.94 6.28 -13.70
C LEU A 38 6.23 4.78 -13.52
N LEU A 39 5.38 4.06 -12.78
CA LEU A 39 5.46 2.62 -12.66
C LEU A 39 5.28 1.92 -14.01
N THR A 40 4.41 2.44 -14.88
CA THR A 40 4.21 1.83 -16.20
C THR A 40 5.43 1.95 -17.09
N ASP A 41 6.15 3.07 -17.02
CA ASP A 41 7.41 3.27 -17.73
C ASP A 41 8.51 2.34 -17.19
N SER A 42 8.62 2.22 -15.86
CA SER A 42 9.55 1.29 -15.23
C SER A 42 9.25 -0.18 -15.52
N LEU A 43 7.98 -0.56 -15.63
CA LEU A 43 7.59 -1.92 -16.04
C LEU A 43 7.95 -2.21 -17.50
N GLN A 44 7.80 -1.23 -18.38
CA GLN A 44 8.24 -1.33 -19.77
C GLN A 44 9.77 -1.46 -19.84
N ASN A 45 10.51 -0.64 -19.09
CA ASN A 45 11.98 -0.65 -19.10
C ASN A 45 12.60 -1.88 -18.40
N ALA A 46 12.10 -2.29 -17.24
CA ALA A 46 12.68 -3.39 -16.45
C ALA A 46 12.26 -4.78 -16.93
N TYR A 47 11.05 -4.91 -17.46
CA TYR A 47 10.47 -6.21 -17.87
C TYR A 47 10.18 -6.32 -19.37
N GLY A 48 10.32 -5.24 -20.14
CA GLY A 48 9.95 -5.24 -21.57
C GLY A 48 8.44 -5.38 -21.79
N PHE A 49 7.62 -4.96 -20.83
CA PHE A 49 6.16 -5.05 -20.98
C PHE A 49 5.66 -4.10 -22.07
N THR A 50 4.52 -4.44 -22.66
CA THR A 50 3.78 -3.51 -23.50
C THR A 50 3.02 -2.53 -22.62
N LYS A 51 2.69 -1.35 -23.16
CA LYS A 51 1.90 -0.33 -22.47
C LYS A 51 0.62 -0.89 -21.86
N ASP A 52 -0.11 -1.73 -22.61
CA ASP A 52 -1.33 -2.39 -22.16
C ASP A 52 -1.08 -3.28 -20.92
N LYS A 53 -0.06 -4.14 -20.98
CA LYS A 53 0.30 -5.03 -19.86
C LYS A 53 0.77 -4.25 -18.64
N ALA A 54 1.52 -3.16 -18.84
CA ALA A 54 1.95 -2.29 -17.76
C ALA A 54 0.75 -1.57 -17.10
N GLN A 55 -0.23 -1.11 -17.89
CA GLN A 55 -1.46 -0.50 -17.38
C GLN A 55 -2.36 -1.50 -16.65
N ASP A 56 -2.45 -2.74 -17.12
CA ASP A 56 -3.20 -3.80 -16.43
C ASP A 56 -2.59 -4.12 -15.06
N GLU A 57 -1.27 -4.23 -14.97
CA GLU A 57 -0.56 -4.41 -13.71
C GLU A 57 -0.75 -3.21 -12.77
N LEU A 58 -0.70 -2.00 -13.31
CA LEU A 58 -0.98 -0.78 -12.54
C LEU A 58 -2.40 -0.81 -11.96
N ARG A 59 -3.40 -1.20 -12.76
CA ARG A 59 -4.79 -1.32 -12.33
C ARG A 59 -4.95 -2.36 -11.21
N LYS A 60 -4.24 -3.49 -11.28
CA LYS A 60 -4.23 -4.51 -10.23
C LYS A 60 -3.64 -3.99 -8.92
N ILE A 61 -2.58 -3.19 -8.99
CA ILE A 61 -2.00 -2.54 -7.81
C ILE A 61 -3.01 -1.56 -7.22
N LYS A 62 -3.59 -0.65 -8.03
CA LYS A 62 -4.65 0.28 -7.59
C LYS A 62 -5.83 -0.44 -6.94
N ALA A 63 -6.27 -1.55 -7.51
CA ALA A 63 -7.34 -2.37 -6.94
C ALA A 63 -6.93 -3.04 -5.61
N THR A 64 -5.68 -3.49 -5.49
CA THR A 64 -5.14 -4.08 -4.26
C THR A 64 -5.05 -3.04 -3.14
N ILE A 65 -4.62 -1.81 -3.48
CA ILE A 65 -4.56 -0.68 -2.56
C ILE A 65 -5.96 -0.31 -2.10
N HIS A 66 -6.91 -0.11 -3.03
CA HIS A 66 -8.30 0.20 -2.70
C HIS A 66 -8.97 -0.89 -1.83
N LYS A 67 -8.55 -2.15 -1.98
CA LYS A 67 -8.98 -3.25 -1.11
C LYS A 67 -8.33 -3.18 0.28
N ALA A 68 -7.10 -2.71 0.37
CA ALA A 68 -6.35 -2.55 1.62
C ALA A 68 -6.74 -1.29 2.41
N THR A 69 -7.20 -0.22 1.73
CA THR A 69 -7.65 1.05 2.34
C THR A 69 -9.11 1.03 2.77
N LYS A 70 -9.92 0.06 2.30
CA LYS A 70 -11.19 -0.22 2.98
C LYS A 70 -10.87 -0.54 4.45
N PRO A 71 -11.40 0.23 5.42
CA PRO A 71 -11.18 -0.07 6.83
C PRO A 71 -11.97 -1.33 7.14
N SER A 72 -11.36 -2.48 6.88
CA SER A 72 -11.80 -3.75 7.45
C SER A 72 -11.56 -3.62 8.94
N LYS A 73 -12.60 -3.20 9.68
CA LYS A 73 -12.77 -3.62 11.06
C LYS A 73 -12.37 -5.09 11.16
N THR A 74 -11.61 -5.41 12.21
CA THR A 74 -11.24 -6.74 12.75
C THR A 74 -9.75 -7.04 12.56
N VAL A 75 -8.89 -7.23 13.55
CA VAL A 75 -8.96 -7.23 15.02
C VAL A 75 -7.49 -7.11 15.47
N VAL A 76 -7.15 -6.10 16.27
CA VAL A 76 -6.35 -6.37 17.47
C VAL A 76 -7.36 -6.41 18.61
N PRO A 77 -7.40 -7.46 19.46
CA PRO A 77 -8.32 -7.48 20.56
C PRO A 77 -7.84 -6.46 21.59
N SER A 78 -8.38 -5.25 21.52
CA SER A 78 -8.37 -4.30 22.64
C SER A 78 -9.19 -4.88 23.79
N LYS A 79 -8.61 -5.79 24.59
CA LYS A 79 -9.06 -5.97 25.97
C LYS A 79 -8.53 -4.80 26.80
N VAL A 80 -9.33 -3.75 26.77
CA VAL A 80 -9.37 -2.63 27.71
C VAL A 80 -9.73 -3.16 29.11
N VAL A 81 -8.96 -2.69 30.11
CA VAL A 81 -9.33 -2.47 31.52
C VAL A 81 -9.50 -3.68 32.44
N TYR A 82 -8.58 -3.81 33.41
CA TYR A 82 -8.89 -4.41 34.71
C TYR A 82 -9.62 -3.37 35.56
N PRO A 83 -10.80 -3.67 36.11
CA PRO A 83 -11.45 -2.80 37.07
C PRO A 83 -10.67 -2.86 38.39
N ARG A 84 -9.90 -1.82 38.72
CA ARG A 84 -9.42 -1.63 40.09
C ARG A 84 -10.58 -1.06 40.90
N GLY A 85 -11.52 -1.96 41.25
CA GLY A 85 -12.62 -1.65 42.14
C GLY A 85 -12.08 -1.13 43.46
N HIS A 86 -12.55 0.06 43.85
CA HIS A 86 -12.43 0.57 45.20
C HIS A 86 -13.00 -0.47 46.17
N GLN A 87 -12.13 -1.07 46.98
CA GLN A 87 -12.54 -1.76 48.20
C GLN A 87 -12.84 -0.68 49.23
N ARG A 88 -14.13 -0.36 49.38
CA ARG A 88 -14.64 0.41 50.51
C ARG A 88 -14.48 -0.48 51.75
N MET A 89 -13.77 0.02 52.76
CA MET A 89 -13.93 -0.40 54.15
C MET A 89 -15.09 0.39 54.77
#